data_AF-A0A961FWZ2-F1
#
_entry.id   AF-A0A961FWZ2-F1
#
_cell.length_a   1.000
_cell.length_b   1.000
_cell.length_c   1.000
_cell.angle_alpha   90.00
_cell.angle_beta   90.00
_cell.angle_gamma   90.00
#
_symmetry.space_group_name_H-M   'P 1'
#
loop_
_entity.id
_entity.type
_entity.pdbx_description
1 polymer ?
#
loop_
_entity_poly.entity_id
_entity_poly.type
_entity_poly.pdbx_seq_one_letter_code
_entity_poly.pdbx_strand_id
1 'polypeptide(L)'
;TFYSLAFHPRFRENGEFFLSLFGPASAERDRRRVVVRRYVMRRDGSGTVESKEGEPVIEWDTWGHTGGAMAFDDEGMFYVSTGDGTGDSDTRLTGQDLSVLQAKILRIDVDHRSEGRGYSIPSGNPFEGDAGVRPETYAYGLRNPWRMAWDKTLKRLWVGNNGQDRLEQVYLIERGANYGWSVYEGSGVFYAERPRGPHPISKPTLEHDHGESRSLTGGMVYEGKALPDLTGAYVYGDHSTGKIWAARHDGTKVTWSAEIADTTLAITDFGADPGTGDLLVAHYGSGGDGGGLYRLAPNESNAESPSFPKKLSQTGLFRSVPDHEAREEWLPYEVIVPQWADGAESERYIALSETGGPISFTPQRGWSLPDGTSVFQTLSRDGRRLETRVMLKQSGEWAAYSYAWNEEQTDADLVPAAGAEIALGGESKWKIPSRANCLNCHSRAANFLLGIQAPQLNRDRDYGGGYVRNQLAVMDDLGWFLRPEAPKRTSTMREPPDNYERLADPFDEGNPDIADRAKSYLHGRCSHCHVEAGGGNSTMDLRFFVNEPEKFGVVGFEPKHGTQGLGDAEIRIVSPGDPVKSVLFHRISKSGPGAMPPLGAETPDPRGVSLLMRWILDMRSR
;
A
#
# COMPACT_ATOMS: atom_id res chain seq x y z
N THR A 1 19.04 18.49 -0.35
CA THR A 1 17.87 18.27 0.52
C THR A 1 18.36 17.74 1.85
N PHE A 2 17.77 18.17 2.97
CA PHE A 2 18.01 17.55 4.28
C PHE A 2 16.77 16.74 4.69
N TYR A 3 16.98 15.64 5.40
CA TYR A 3 15.92 14.71 5.83
C TYR A 3 15.63 14.79 7.33
N SER A 4 16.63 15.17 8.12
CA SER A 4 16.49 15.24 9.58
C SER A 4 17.51 16.22 10.17
N LEU A 5 17.18 16.73 11.35
CA LEU A 5 18.02 17.61 12.16
C LEU A 5 18.02 17.09 13.60
N ALA A 6 19.18 17.06 14.23
CA ALA A 6 19.30 16.76 15.66
C ALA A 6 20.26 17.74 16.34
N PHE A 7 19.85 18.34 17.45
CA PHE A 7 20.76 19.12 18.29
C PHE A 7 21.57 18.18 19.18
N HIS A 8 22.86 18.47 19.37
CA HIS A 8 23.64 17.78 20.38
C HIS A 8 23.00 17.97 21.77
N PRO A 9 23.02 16.98 22.68
CA PRO A 9 22.45 17.12 24.03
C PRO A 9 23.03 18.32 24.81
N ARG A 10 24.31 18.63 24.54
CA ARG A 10 25.02 19.81 25.06
C ARG A 10 24.99 21.03 24.12
N PHE A 11 23.99 21.13 23.22
CA PHE A 11 23.93 22.19 22.21
C PHE A 11 24.02 23.59 22.81
N ARG A 12 23.51 23.84 24.02
CA ARG A 12 23.65 25.15 24.68
C ARG A 12 25.09 25.50 25.05
N GLU A 13 25.94 24.49 25.25
CA GLU A 13 27.36 24.64 25.57
C GLU A 13 28.20 24.65 24.29
N ASN A 14 28.12 23.60 23.47
CA ASN A 14 29.01 23.41 22.32
C ASN A 14 28.50 23.99 21.00
N GLY A 15 27.19 24.27 20.88
CA GLY A 15 26.60 24.80 19.65
C GLY A 15 26.50 23.77 18.52
N GLU A 16 26.72 22.49 18.81
CA GLU A 16 26.76 21.42 17.81
C GLU A 16 25.36 20.90 17.44
N PHE A 17 25.11 20.77 16.14
CA PHE A 17 23.92 20.09 15.63
C PHE A 17 24.27 19.31 14.36
N PHE A 18 23.40 18.38 14.00
CA PHE A 18 23.63 17.41 12.94
C PHE A 18 22.52 17.53 11.90
N LEU A 19 22.90 17.46 10.63
CA LEU A 19 21.97 17.34 9.51
C LEU A 19 22.21 16.04 8.77
N SER A 20 21.12 15.32 8.49
CA SER A 20 21.12 14.22 7.53
C SER A 20 20.80 14.78 6.15
N LEU A 21 21.72 14.63 5.21
CA LEU A 21 21.69 15.29 3.91
C LEU A 21 21.71 14.25 2.79
N PHE A 22 20.89 14.48 1.77
CA PHE A 22 21.10 13.83 0.48
C PHE A 22 22.33 14.46 -0.18
N GLY A 23 23.39 13.67 -0.34
CA GLY A 23 24.67 14.11 -0.87
C GLY A 23 24.58 14.59 -2.33
N PRO A 24 25.55 15.39 -2.80
CA PRO A 24 25.62 15.77 -4.21
C PRO A 24 25.75 14.50 -5.08
N ALA A 25 25.11 14.49 -6.25
CA ALA A 25 25.29 13.43 -7.23
C ALA A 25 26.80 13.30 -7.52
N SER A 26 27.37 12.13 -7.23
CA SER A 26 28.79 11.91 -7.48
C SER A 26 29.10 11.99 -8.98
N ALA A 27 30.38 12.15 -9.35
CA ALA A 27 30.81 12.12 -10.75
C ALA A 27 30.46 10.77 -11.44
N GLU A 28 30.26 9.70 -10.65
CA GLU A 28 29.62 8.47 -11.08
C GLU A 28 28.11 8.70 -11.13
N ARG A 29 27.58 8.87 -12.35
CA ARG A 29 26.21 9.29 -12.67
C ARG A 29 25.10 8.52 -11.92
N ASP A 30 25.40 7.35 -11.37
CA ASP A 30 24.46 6.46 -10.70
C ASP A 30 24.71 6.23 -9.20
N ARG A 31 25.79 6.74 -8.58
CA ARG A 31 26.04 6.55 -7.14
C ARG A 31 25.55 7.76 -6.34
N ARG A 32 24.50 7.54 -5.54
CA ARG A 32 23.85 8.52 -4.65
C ARG A 32 24.11 8.13 -3.19
N ARG A 33 24.23 9.12 -2.30
CA ARG A 33 24.58 8.91 -0.88
C ARG A 33 23.73 9.75 0.05
N VAL A 34 23.55 9.26 1.28
CA VAL A 34 23.15 10.08 2.42
C VAL A 34 24.39 10.30 3.28
N VAL A 35 24.57 11.54 3.75
CA VAL A 35 25.67 11.94 4.62
C VAL A 35 25.08 12.63 5.84
N VAL A 36 25.46 12.18 7.03
CA VAL A 36 25.25 12.93 8.26
C VAL A 36 26.44 13.86 8.48
N ARG A 37 26.16 15.14 8.65
CA ARG A 37 27.18 16.17 8.91
C ARG A 37 26.94 16.89 10.24
N ARG A 38 28.03 17.20 10.95
CA ARG A 38 28.06 18.04 12.14
C ARG A 38 28.30 19.49 11.76
N TYR A 39 27.57 20.39 12.40
CA TYR A 39 27.69 21.84 12.26
C TYR A 39 27.82 22.48 13.63
N VAL A 40 28.52 23.62 13.68
CA VAL A 40 28.63 24.45 14.88
C VAL A 40 27.92 25.78 14.60
N MET A 41 26.95 26.14 15.44
CA MET A 41 26.26 27.42 15.37
C MET A 41 27.13 28.54 15.94
N ARG A 42 27.29 29.66 15.21
CA ARG A 42 27.95 30.86 15.74
C ARG A 42 27.16 31.44 16.91
N ARG A 43 27.88 31.93 17.92
CA ARG A 43 27.32 32.56 19.15
C ARG A 43 27.26 34.09 19.08
N ASP A 44 27.29 34.66 17.89
CA ASP A 44 27.28 36.10 17.63
C ASP A 44 25.88 36.67 17.36
N GLY A 45 24.83 35.84 17.50
CA GLY A 45 23.44 36.23 17.23
C GLY A 45 23.08 36.29 15.74
N SER A 46 23.99 35.93 14.83
CA SER A 46 23.74 35.95 13.37
C SER A 46 22.79 34.85 12.88
N GLY A 47 22.59 33.80 13.68
CA GLY A 47 21.88 32.59 13.25
C GLY A 47 22.61 31.80 12.15
N THR A 48 23.94 31.95 12.03
CA THR A 48 24.75 31.28 11.00
C THR A 48 25.65 30.18 11.58
N VAL A 49 26.16 29.31 10.70
CA VAL A 49 27.08 28.21 11.05
C VAL A 49 28.53 28.57 10.79
N GLU A 50 29.44 28.10 11.64
CA GLU A 50 30.89 28.33 11.51
C GLU A 50 31.43 27.91 10.13
N SER A 51 30.97 26.77 9.61
CA SER A 51 31.26 26.29 8.26
C SER A 51 29.97 25.86 7.56
N LYS A 52 29.76 26.31 6.32
CA LYS A 52 28.62 25.89 5.48
C LYS A 52 28.75 24.45 4.98
N GLU A 53 29.98 23.95 4.89
CA GLU A 53 30.22 22.56 4.52
C GLU A 53 29.82 21.63 5.65
N GLY A 54 30.05 22.02 6.91
CA GLY A 54 29.95 21.10 8.04
C GLY A 54 30.99 19.98 7.94
N GLU A 55 31.07 19.17 8.98
CA GLU A 55 32.02 18.06 9.05
C GLU A 55 31.30 16.72 8.81
N PRO A 56 31.76 15.87 7.88
CA PRO A 56 31.16 14.56 7.67
C PRO A 56 31.37 13.65 8.90
N VAL A 57 30.28 13.04 9.36
CA VAL A 57 30.29 12.07 10.47
C VAL A 57 30.23 10.66 9.90
N ILE A 58 29.16 10.32 9.19
CA ILE A 58 28.93 8.98 8.62
C ILE A 58 28.15 9.10 7.30
N GLU A 59 28.39 8.19 6.35
CA GLU A 59 27.71 8.15 5.06
C GLU A 59 27.43 6.72 4.57
N TRP A 60 26.40 6.58 3.74
CA TRP A 60 26.03 5.32 3.09
C TRP A 60 25.42 5.56 1.70
N ASP A 61 25.51 4.55 0.83
CA ASP A 61 24.93 4.59 -0.51
C ASP A 61 23.42 4.32 -0.48
N THR A 62 22.68 4.94 -1.40
CA THR A 62 21.21 4.82 -1.50
C THR A 62 20.72 5.09 -2.92
N TRP A 63 19.66 4.43 -3.36
CA TRP A 63 18.94 4.66 -4.61
C TRP A 63 17.45 4.93 -4.38
N GLY A 64 17.06 5.09 -3.12
CA GLY A 64 15.71 5.09 -2.56
C GLY A 64 15.81 4.66 -1.08
N HIS A 65 14.70 4.74 -0.33
CA HIS A 65 14.62 4.38 1.09
C HIS A 65 15.87 4.82 1.88
N THR A 66 16.04 6.13 1.99
CA THR A 66 17.29 6.72 2.47
C THR A 66 17.51 6.50 3.96
N GLY A 67 16.43 6.35 4.74
CA GLY A 67 16.47 6.58 6.18
C GLY A 67 16.94 7.99 6.49
N GLY A 68 17.72 8.14 7.57
CA GLY A 68 18.40 9.36 7.94
C GLY A 68 17.79 10.10 9.13
N ALA A 69 16.82 9.51 9.83
CA ALA A 69 16.41 10.02 11.13
C ALA A 69 17.55 9.92 12.15
N MET A 70 17.55 10.83 13.11
CA MET A 70 18.61 10.94 14.10
C MET A 70 18.02 11.16 15.49
N ALA A 71 18.61 10.54 16.50
CA ALA A 71 18.22 10.73 17.90
C ALA A 71 19.44 10.57 18.82
N PHE A 72 19.38 11.19 20.00
CA PHE A 72 20.32 10.95 21.08
C PHE A 72 19.61 10.21 22.21
N ASP A 73 20.33 9.31 22.88
CA ASP A 73 19.91 8.80 24.18
C ASP A 73 20.30 9.75 25.32
N ASP A 74 19.94 9.35 26.55
CA ASP A 74 20.24 10.13 27.75
C ASP A 74 21.73 10.10 28.15
N GLU A 75 22.54 9.24 27.52
CA GLU A 75 23.97 9.06 27.76
C GLU A 75 24.82 9.79 26.71
N GLY A 76 24.18 10.43 25.72
CA GLY A 76 24.85 11.17 24.65
C GLY A 76 25.25 10.31 23.44
N MET A 77 24.83 9.05 23.37
CA MET A 77 25.08 8.21 22.21
C MET A 77 24.13 8.59 21.08
N PHE A 78 24.67 8.56 19.87
CA PHE A 78 24.00 9.06 18.70
C PHE A 78 23.50 7.91 17.84
N TYR A 79 22.21 7.94 17.53
CA TYR A 79 21.53 6.93 16.73
C TYR A 79 21.13 7.49 15.38
N VAL A 80 21.34 6.69 14.33
CA VAL A 80 21.02 7.05 12.94
C VAL A 80 20.27 5.91 12.26
N SER A 81 19.15 6.21 11.62
CA SER A 81 18.43 5.22 10.81
C SER A 81 18.98 5.17 9.39
N THR A 82 19.02 3.98 8.79
CA THR A 82 19.33 3.77 7.38
C THR A 82 18.31 2.83 6.77
N GLY A 83 17.76 3.19 5.60
CA GLY A 83 16.92 2.26 4.85
C GLY A 83 17.75 1.28 4.01
N ASP A 84 17.07 0.34 3.36
CA ASP A 84 17.69 -0.68 2.49
C ASP A 84 18.41 -0.09 1.27
N GLY A 85 18.23 1.20 1.02
CA GLY A 85 18.90 1.91 -0.04
C GLY A 85 18.36 1.58 -1.43
N THR A 86 17.21 0.92 -1.58
CA THR A 86 16.56 0.70 -2.89
C THR A 86 15.28 1.52 -3.01
N GLY A 87 14.73 1.62 -4.22
CA GLY A 87 13.41 2.25 -4.42
C GLY A 87 12.25 1.27 -4.28
N ASP A 88 12.56 -0.03 -4.21
CA ASP A 88 11.59 -1.11 -4.24
C ASP A 88 12.25 -2.40 -3.73
N SER A 89 11.53 -3.11 -2.87
CA SER A 89 11.71 -4.55 -2.59
C SER A 89 13.15 -5.02 -2.30
N ASP A 90 14.01 -4.18 -1.73
CA ASP A 90 15.42 -4.49 -1.40
C ASP A 90 16.14 -5.31 -2.48
N THR A 91 16.15 -4.81 -3.72
CA THR A 91 16.81 -5.45 -4.87
C THR A 91 18.33 -5.64 -4.68
N ARG A 92 18.91 -5.08 -3.63
CA ARG A 92 20.32 -5.19 -3.25
C ARG A 92 20.57 -6.13 -2.08
N LEU A 93 19.52 -6.75 -1.52
CA LEU A 93 19.58 -7.73 -0.43
C LEU A 93 20.31 -7.22 0.83
N THR A 94 20.20 -5.93 1.12
CA THR A 94 20.91 -5.28 2.24
C THR A 94 20.24 -5.53 3.59
N GLY A 95 18.95 -5.87 3.58
CA GLY A 95 18.14 -6.04 4.79
C GLY A 95 18.76 -7.00 5.80
N GLN A 96 19.27 -8.13 5.30
CA GLN A 96 19.86 -9.19 6.12
C GLN A 96 21.41 -9.19 6.11
N ASP A 97 22.04 -8.29 5.36
CA ASP A 97 23.50 -8.19 5.25
C ASP A 97 24.06 -7.28 6.36
N LEU A 98 24.88 -7.85 7.23
CA LEU A 98 25.52 -7.15 8.36
C LEU A 98 26.83 -6.44 7.97
N SER A 99 27.36 -6.68 6.76
CA SER A 99 28.61 -6.08 6.27
C SER A 99 28.44 -4.66 5.72
N VAL A 100 27.19 -4.20 5.58
CA VAL A 100 26.82 -2.90 5.04
C VAL A 100 26.06 -2.03 6.06
N LEU A 101 25.98 -0.72 5.82
CA LEU A 101 25.32 0.22 6.72
C LEU A 101 23.81 0.37 6.46
N GLN A 102 23.31 -0.10 5.32
CA GLN A 102 21.91 0.00 4.92
C GLN A 102 21.01 -0.95 5.74
N ALA A 103 19.73 -0.58 5.87
CA ALA A 103 18.69 -1.33 6.58
C ALA A 103 18.95 -1.52 8.09
N LYS A 104 19.50 -0.49 8.75
CA LYS A 104 19.96 -0.54 10.15
C LYS A 104 19.40 0.59 11.01
N ILE A 105 19.41 0.34 12.31
CA ILE A 105 19.65 1.40 13.30
C ILE A 105 21.13 1.34 13.67
N LEU A 106 21.82 2.45 13.51
CA LEU A 106 23.23 2.60 13.88
C LEU A 106 23.32 3.28 15.25
N ARG A 107 24.33 2.94 16.05
CA ARG A 107 24.69 3.60 17.32
C ARG A 107 26.17 3.95 17.31
N ILE A 108 26.48 5.22 17.41
CA ILE A 108 27.85 5.77 17.36
C ILE A 108 28.06 6.80 18.48
N ASP A 109 29.31 7.05 18.83
CA ASP A 109 29.69 8.11 19.78
C ASP A 109 30.34 9.26 19.00
N VAL A 110 29.64 10.40 18.97
CA VAL A 110 30.07 11.59 18.25
C VAL A 110 30.94 12.53 19.10
N ASP A 111 31.07 12.30 20.41
CA ASP A 111 31.94 13.11 21.27
C ASP A 111 33.40 12.65 21.17
N HIS A 112 33.63 11.40 20.76
CA HIS A 112 34.98 10.83 20.57
C HIS A 112 35.22 10.43 19.11
N ARG A 113 36.44 10.69 18.61
CA ARG A 113 36.83 10.37 17.22
C ARG A 113 37.76 9.16 17.20
N SER A 114 37.68 8.38 16.14
CA SER A 114 38.63 7.29 15.87
C SER A 114 39.36 7.52 14.53
N GLU A 115 40.49 6.86 14.32
CA GLU A 115 41.30 7.08 13.11
C GLU A 115 40.45 6.84 11.85
N GLY A 116 40.35 7.88 11.00
CA GLY A 116 39.56 7.86 9.77
C GLY A 116 38.05 8.06 9.92
N ARG A 117 37.50 8.29 11.12
CA ARG A 117 36.06 8.49 11.36
C ARG A 117 35.78 9.72 12.22
N GLY A 118 34.72 10.47 11.89
CA GLY A 118 34.22 11.60 12.69
C GLY A 118 33.52 11.20 14.00
N TYR A 119 33.65 9.93 14.40
CA TYR A 119 33.02 9.29 15.56
C TYR A 119 33.85 8.08 16.03
N SER A 120 33.47 7.52 17.18
CA SER A 120 33.97 6.27 17.73
C SER A 120 32.85 5.23 17.84
N ILE A 121 33.22 3.95 17.96
CA ILE A 121 32.25 2.88 18.21
C ILE A 121 32.06 2.77 19.72
N PRO A 122 30.84 2.95 20.24
CA PRO A 122 30.57 2.82 21.67
C PRO A 122 30.80 1.39 22.13
N SER A 123 31.48 1.24 23.27
CA SER A 123 31.57 -0.06 23.95
C SER A 123 30.17 -0.61 24.23
N GLY A 124 29.99 -1.90 24.00
CA GLY A 124 28.70 -2.56 24.19
C GLY A 124 27.75 -2.39 23.01
N ASN A 125 28.22 -1.98 21.83
CA ASN A 125 27.49 -2.25 20.60
C ASN A 125 27.37 -3.77 20.36
N PRO A 126 26.25 -4.27 19.82
CA PRO A 126 25.99 -5.71 19.73
C PRO A 126 26.96 -6.48 18.85
N PHE A 127 27.60 -5.81 17.88
CA PHE A 127 28.42 -6.45 16.86
C PHE A 127 29.83 -5.84 16.75
N GLU A 128 30.31 -5.11 17.76
CA GLU A 128 31.57 -4.36 17.67
C GLU A 128 32.81 -5.23 17.46
N GLY A 129 32.76 -6.51 17.86
CA GLY A 129 33.86 -7.48 17.75
C GLY A 129 33.73 -8.48 16.60
N ASP A 130 32.65 -8.41 15.82
CA ASP A 130 32.34 -9.44 14.83
C ASP A 130 33.04 -9.17 13.49
N ALA A 131 33.83 -10.13 13.04
CA ALA A 131 34.56 -10.00 11.78
C ALA A 131 33.59 -9.90 10.58
N GLY A 132 33.80 -8.89 9.73
CA GLY A 132 32.97 -8.68 8.54
C GLY A 132 31.61 -8.03 8.81
N VAL A 133 31.31 -7.66 10.06
CA VAL A 133 30.11 -6.91 10.44
C VAL A 133 30.45 -5.44 10.63
N ARG A 134 29.50 -4.56 10.30
CA ARG A 134 29.60 -3.12 10.60
C ARG A 134 29.42 -2.89 12.10
N PRO A 135 30.47 -2.47 12.83
CA PRO A 135 30.42 -2.31 14.29
C PRO A 135 29.48 -1.18 14.74
N GLU A 136 29.08 -0.30 13.82
CA GLU A 136 28.07 0.74 14.05
C GLU A 136 26.67 0.16 14.25
N THR A 137 26.41 -1.07 13.81
CA THR A 137 25.08 -1.68 13.81
C THR A 137 24.57 -1.90 15.24
N TYR A 138 23.40 -1.33 15.54
CA TYR A 138 22.66 -1.56 16.79
C TYR A 138 21.50 -2.52 16.59
N ALA A 139 20.78 -2.42 15.47
CA ALA A 139 19.75 -3.36 15.03
C ALA A 139 19.68 -3.37 13.49
N TYR A 140 19.10 -4.41 12.88
CA TYR A 140 19.06 -4.56 11.43
C TYR A 140 17.77 -5.20 10.92
N GLY A 141 17.60 -5.29 9.60
CA GLY A 141 16.42 -5.86 8.97
C GLY A 141 15.25 -4.90 8.87
N LEU A 142 15.53 -3.61 8.66
CA LEU A 142 14.52 -2.56 8.45
C LEU A 142 14.45 -2.16 6.97
N ARG A 143 13.28 -1.77 6.47
CA ARG A 143 13.10 -1.36 5.08
C ARG A 143 13.41 0.12 4.89
N ASN A 144 12.59 0.97 5.49
CA ASN A 144 12.66 2.41 5.33
C ASN A 144 12.25 3.08 6.66
N PRO A 145 13.11 3.04 7.68
CA PRO A 145 12.86 3.65 8.98
C PRO A 145 12.83 5.18 8.86
N TRP A 146 11.63 5.76 8.92
CA TRP A 146 11.37 7.16 8.60
C TRP A 146 11.64 8.10 9.78
N ARG A 147 10.89 7.96 10.89
CA ARG A 147 11.08 8.75 12.12
C ARG A 147 11.50 7.89 13.30
N MET A 148 12.38 8.44 14.13
CA MET A 148 12.81 7.82 15.38
C MET A 148 12.56 8.76 16.58
N ALA A 149 12.27 8.19 17.74
CA ALA A 149 12.17 8.93 19.00
C ALA A 149 12.73 8.11 20.16
N TRP A 150 13.56 8.74 20.99
CA TRP A 150 14.06 8.14 22.22
C TRP A 150 12.98 8.21 23.32
N ASP A 151 12.67 7.05 23.90
CA ASP A 151 11.85 6.94 25.09
C ASP A 151 12.74 6.94 26.33
N LYS A 152 12.74 8.05 27.06
CA LYS A 152 13.55 8.23 28.28
C LYS A 152 13.14 7.32 29.42
N THR A 153 11.91 6.79 29.40
CA THR A 153 11.41 5.89 30.44
C THR A 153 11.82 4.46 30.11
N LEU A 154 11.59 4.02 28.87
CA LEU A 154 11.91 2.67 28.40
C LEU A 154 13.37 2.48 28.01
N LYS A 155 14.15 3.57 27.92
CA LYS A 155 15.54 3.61 27.47
C LYS A 155 15.74 2.90 26.11
N ARG A 156 14.83 3.15 25.18
CA ARG A 156 14.80 2.54 23.84
C ARG A 156 14.26 3.50 22.80
N LEU A 157 14.57 3.20 21.54
CA LEU A 157 14.07 3.95 20.40
C LEU A 157 12.74 3.39 19.91
N TRP A 158 11.75 4.25 19.75
CA TRP A 158 10.63 3.98 18.87
C TRP A 158 10.98 4.37 17.44
N VAL A 159 10.61 3.52 16.47
CA VAL A 159 10.88 3.74 15.05
C VAL A 159 9.65 3.40 14.22
N GLY A 160 9.21 4.36 13.41
CA GLY A 160 8.26 4.10 12.33
C GLY A 160 9.00 3.59 11.11
N ASN A 161 8.62 2.42 10.60
CA ASN A 161 9.22 1.79 9.43
C ASN A 161 8.18 1.63 8.32
N ASN A 162 8.48 2.25 7.18
CA ASN A 162 7.59 2.24 6.03
C ASN A 162 7.60 0.88 5.32
N GLY A 163 6.41 0.31 5.16
CA GLY A 163 6.10 -0.94 4.50
C GLY A 163 6.33 -0.96 2.99
N GLN A 164 6.29 -2.14 2.36
CA GLN A 164 6.40 -2.30 0.92
C GLN A 164 5.02 -2.49 0.27
N ASP A 165 4.36 -3.60 0.60
CA ASP A 165 3.15 -4.07 -0.10
C ASP A 165 1.97 -4.22 0.84
N ARG A 166 2.20 -4.65 2.08
CA ARG A 166 1.11 -5.17 2.94
C ARG A 166 1.02 -4.51 4.30
N LEU A 167 2.16 -4.22 4.92
CA LEU A 167 2.21 -3.87 6.33
C LEU A 167 3.09 -2.67 6.54
N GLU A 168 2.60 -1.71 7.31
CA GLU A 168 3.37 -0.66 7.96
C GLU A 168 3.77 -1.14 9.37
N GLN A 169 4.94 -0.74 9.88
CA GLN A 169 5.42 -1.22 11.19
C GLN A 169 5.89 -0.11 12.12
N VAL A 170 5.61 -0.31 13.41
CA VAL A 170 6.26 0.41 14.51
C VAL A 170 7.11 -0.58 15.31
N TYR A 171 8.38 -0.22 15.52
CA TYR A 171 9.31 -1.01 16.33
C TYR A 171 9.75 -0.21 17.56
N LEU A 172 9.67 -0.83 18.73
CA LEU A 172 10.47 -0.47 19.89
C LEU A 172 11.78 -1.23 19.80
N ILE A 173 12.85 -0.52 19.44
CA ILE A 173 14.10 -1.13 19.01
C ILE A 173 14.80 -1.85 20.15
N GLU A 174 15.10 -3.12 19.93
CA GLU A 174 15.94 -3.95 20.79
C GLU A 174 17.38 -4.04 20.27
N ARG A 175 18.33 -4.10 21.21
CA ARG A 175 19.76 -4.24 20.92
C ARG A 175 20.03 -5.58 20.23
N GLY A 176 20.62 -5.54 19.04
CA GLY A 176 21.02 -6.71 18.25
C GLY A 176 19.88 -7.37 17.49
N ALA A 177 18.66 -6.81 17.52
CA ALA A 177 17.50 -7.42 16.89
C ALA A 177 17.60 -7.42 15.36
N ASN A 178 17.04 -8.49 14.77
CA ASN A 178 16.82 -8.65 13.34
C ASN A 178 15.33 -8.53 13.05
N TYR A 179 14.90 -7.46 12.37
CA TYR A 179 13.49 -7.24 12.00
C TYR A 179 13.08 -7.91 10.69
N GLY A 180 13.98 -8.71 10.09
CA GLY A 180 13.64 -9.68 9.06
C GLY A 180 13.50 -9.14 7.65
N TRP A 181 13.49 -7.83 7.42
CA TRP A 181 13.53 -7.30 6.06
C TRP A 181 14.79 -7.79 5.34
N SER A 182 14.74 -8.27 4.11
CA SER A 182 13.58 -8.36 3.19
C SER A 182 13.06 -9.79 3.02
N VAL A 183 13.33 -10.67 3.97
CA VAL A 183 12.74 -12.01 4.04
C VAL A 183 11.31 -11.92 4.61
N TYR A 184 11.10 -11.00 5.55
CA TYR A 184 9.82 -10.67 6.17
C TYR A 184 9.50 -9.18 5.99
N GLU A 185 8.21 -8.89 5.85
CA GLU A 185 7.62 -7.55 5.93
C GLU A 185 6.69 -7.56 7.14
N GLY A 186 7.13 -6.97 8.26
CA GLY A 186 6.44 -7.10 9.54
C GLY A 186 6.33 -8.56 9.99
N SER A 187 5.14 -8.99 10.38
CA SER A 187 4.87 -10.40 10.71
C SER A 187 4.72 -11.33 9.49
N GLY A 188 4.60 -10.78 8.28
CA GLY A 188 4.35 -11.52 7.05
C GLY A 188 5.64 -11.95 6.33
N VAL A 189 5.62 -13.15 5.72
CA VAL A 189 6.69 -13.57 4.81
C VAL A 189 6.63 -12.74 3.53
N PHE A 190 7.77 -12.17 3.13
CA PHE A 190 7.90 -11.37 1.91
C PHE A 190 8.62 -12.16 0.81
N TYR A 191 9.91 -12.44 0.98
CA TYR A 191 10.72 -13.29 0.10
C TYR A 191 11.45 -14.36 0.91
N ALA A 192 10.79 -15.50 1.15
CA ALA A 192 11.31 -16.59 1.97
C ALA A 192 12.64 -17.17 1.46
N GLU A 193 12.87 -17.07 0.15
CA GLU A 193 14.04 -17.59 -0.54
C GLU A 193 15.30 -16.72 -0.36
N ARG A 194 15.16 -15.48 0.12
CA ARG A 194 16.30 -14.59 0.31
C ARG A 194 17.20 -15.07 1.45
N PRO A 195 18.53 -14.85 1.35
CA PRO A 195 19.44 -15.17 2.43
C PRO A 195 19.00 -14.52 3.74
N ARG A 196 18.90 -15.33 4.80
CA ARG A 196 18.57 -14.86 6.15
C ARG A 196 19.84 -14.49 6.89
N GLY A 197 19.77 -13.43 7.69
CA GLY A 197 20.80 -13.11 8.65
C GLY A 197 20.86 -14.16 9.77
N PRO A 198 21.97 -14.19 10.53
CA PRO A 198 22.22 -15.27 11.49
C PRO A 198 21.31 -15.23 12.73
N HIS A 199 20.64 -14.10 13.00
CA HIS A 199 19.83 -13.91 14.21
C HIS A 199 18.32 -14.18 13.98
N PRO A 200 17.59 -14.64 15.02
CA PRO A 200 16.14 -14.82 14.97
C PRO A 200 15.38 -13.55 14.58
N ILE A 201 14.28 -13.73 13.85
CA ILE A 201 13.43 -12.58 13.45
C ILE A 201 12.62 -12.09 14.66
N SER A 202 12.71 -10.79 14.91
CA SER A 202 11.94 -10.06 15.91
C SER A 202 10.68 -9.48 15.26
N LYS A 203 9.56 -9.59 15.95
CA LYS A 203 8.26 -9.09 15.45
C LYS A 203 8.12 -7.58 15.63
N PRO A 204 7.30 -6.91 14.82
CA PRO A 204 6.89 -5.53 15.09
C PRO A 204 6.24 -5.38 16.46
N THR A 205 6.43 -4.21 17.06
CA THR A 205 5.71 -3.85 18.30
C THR A 205 4.26 -3.55 18.00
N LEU A 206 4.00 -2.84 16.88
CA LEU A 206 2.69 -2.64 16.28
C LEU A 206 2.84 -2.79 14.76
N GLU A 207 1.78 -3.22 14.10
CA GLU A 207 1.69 -3.30 12.65
C GLU A 207 0.32 -2.88 12.17
N HIS A 208 0.27 -2.23 11.00
CA HIS A 208 -0.96 -1.79 10.36
C HIS A 208 -1.01 -2.34 8.94
N ASP A 209 -2.17 -2.84 8.53
CA ASP A 209 -2.39 -3.26 7.15
C ASP A 209 -2.46 -2.03 6.22
N HIS A 210 -2.05 -2.20 4.96
CA HIS A 210 -2.11 -1.15 3.94
C HIS A 210 -3.52 -0.60 3.64
N GLY A 211 -4.56 -1.29 4.10
CA GLY A 211 -5.91 -0.76 4.16
C GLY A 211 -6.17 0.29 5.26
N GLU A 212 -5.36 0.31 6.31
CA GLU A 212 -5.45 1.23 7.45
C GLU A 212 -4.35 2.32 7.40
N SER A 213 -3.12 1.96 7.02
CA SER A 213 -1.93 2.85 6.99
C SER A 213 -1.10 2.53 5.75
N ARG A 214 -0.66 3.52 4.97
CA ARG A 214 0.02 3.29 3.67
C ARG A 214 1.41 3.94 3.55
N SER A 215 1.74 4.80 4.49
CA SER A 215 3.03 5.46 4.56
C SER A 215 3.29 5.93 5.97
N LEU A 216 3.62 5.00 6.87
CA LEU A 216 3.77 5.30 8.29
C LEU A 216 4.99 6.19 8.51
N THR A 217 4.73 7.38 9.04
CA THR A 217 5.73 8.41 9.31
C THR A 217 6.50 8.08 10.60
N GLY A 218 5.84 7.45 11.56
CA GLY A 218 6.34 7.30 12.92
C GLY A 218 5.92 8.48 13.80
N GLY A 219 6.58 8.65 14.95
CA GLY A 219 6.01 9.42 16.05
C GLY A 219 6.97 9.69 17.19
N MET A 220 6.49 10.36 18.26
CA MET A 220 7.26 10.71 19.46
C MET A 220 6.53 10.27 20.73
N VAL A 221 7.29 10.13 21.81
CA VAL A 221 6.72 9.99 23.15
C VAL A 221 6.17 11.33 23.61
N TYR A 222 4.90 11.36 24.00
CA TYR A 222 4.24 12.58 24.45
C TYR A 222 4.57 12.88 25.93
N GLU A 223 5.22 14.01 26.16
CA GLU A 223 5.60 14.52 27.49
C GLU A 223 4.85 15.83 27.87
N GLY A 224 3.95 16.30 26.99
CA GLY A 224 3.21 17.55 27.18
C GLY A 224 2.11 17.46 28.25
N LYS A 225 1.46 18.60 28.51
CA LYS A 225 0.44 18.73 29.56
C LYS A 225 -0.97 18.97 29.02
N ALA A 226 -1.11 19.39 27.75
CA ALA A 226 -2.42 19.66 27.15
C ALA A 226 -3.29 18.40 26.99
N LEU A 227 -2.69 17.22 26.85
CA LEU A 227 -3.36 15.93 26.61
C LEU A 227 -2.91 14.90 27.67
N PRO A 228 -3.31 15.05 28.94
CA PRO A 228 -2.79 14.21 30.04
C PRO A 228 -3.03 12.72 29.83
N ASP A 229 -4.11 12.34 29.14
CA ASP A 229 -4.44 10.95 28.83
C ASP A 229 -3.46 10.29 27.86
N LEU A 230 -2.62 11.08 27.18
CA LEU A 230 -1.57 10.61 26.27
C LEU A 230 -0.18 10.65 26.90
N THR A 231 0.00 11.15 28.12
CA THR A 231 1.33 11.25 28.75
C THR A 231 1.99 9.86 28.79
N GLY A 232 3.25 9.81 28.31
CA GLY A 232 4.06 8.60 28.19
C GLY A 232 3.65 7.66 27.04
N ALA A 233 2.64 8.01 26.24
CA ALA A 233 2.32 7.25 25.04
C ALA A 233 3.22 7.67 23.87
N TYR A 234 3.60 6.69 23.05
CA TYR A 234 4.16 6.92 21.73
C TYR A 234 3.04 7.30 20.77
N VAL A 235 3.02 8.56 20.33
CA VAL A 235 2.04 9.12 19.38
C VAL A 235 2.67 9.17 17.99
N TYR A 236 2.06 8.51 17.01
CA TYR A 236 2.59 8.35 15.66
C TYR A 236 1.47 8.47 14.62
N GLY A 237 1.85 8.75 13.37
CA GLY A 237 0.87 8.91 12.29
C GLY A 237 1.37 8.46 10.93
N ASP A 238 0.50 8.63 9.96
CA ASP A 238 0.67 8.15 8.59
C ASP A 238 0.48 9.29 7.58
N HIS A 239 1.40 9.37 6.63
CA HIS A 239 1.42 10.44 5.63
C HIS A 239 0.26 10.36 4.65
N SER A 240 -0.15 9.15 4.26
CA SER A 240 -1.10 8.94 3.16
C SER A 240 -2.55 9.02 3.62
N THR A 241 -2.82 8.66 4.88
CA THR A 241 -4.17 8.57 5.45
C THR A 241 -4.47 9.70 6.43
N GLY A 242 -3.43 10.35 7.00
CA GLY A 242 -3.59 11.39 8.02
C GLY A 242 -4.08 10.88 9.37
N LYS A 243 -4.19 9.56 9.54
CA LYS A 243 -4.51 8.94 10.82
C LYS A 243 -3.36 9.07 11.81
N ILE A 244 -3.72 9.21 13.07
CA ILE A 244 -2.81 9.31 14.20
C ILE A 244 -3.24 8.30 15.26
N TRP A 245 -2.29 7.50 15.70
CA TRP A 245 -2.45 6.51 16.76
C TRP A 245 -1.56 6.85 17.95
N ALA A 246 -1.88 6.25 19.08
CA ALA A 246 -1.04 6.29 20.25
C ALA A 246 -0.95 4.90 20.89
N ALA A 247 0.21 4.58 21.47
CA ALA A 247 0.42 3.32 22.17
C ALA A 247 1.28 3.49 23.42
N ARG A 248 1.03 2.65 24.43
CA ARG A 248 1.86 2.52 25.63
C ARG A 248 2.47 1.13 25.68
N HIS A 249 3.68 1.07 26.22
CA HIS A 249 4.44 -0.17 26.36
C HIS A 249 5.09 -0.21 27.74
N ASP A 250 5.05 -1.36 28.42
CA ASP A 250 5.58 -1.50 29.79
C ASP A 250 7.06 -1.90 29.84
N GLY A 251 7.63 -2.23 28.68
CA GLY A 251 8.98 -2.75 28.57
C GLY A 251 9.04 -4.12 27.92
N THR A 252 7.95 -4.87 28.00
CA THR A 252 7.83 -6.24 27.49
C THR A 252 6.68 -6.38 26.49
N LYS A 253 5.59 -5.63 26.65
CA LYS A 253 4.44 -5.68 25.74
C LYS A 253 3.74 -4.34 25.63
N VAL A 254 2.96 -4.19 24.56
CA VAL A 254 1.98 -3.11 24.42
C VAL A 254 0.89 -3.30 25.47
N THR A 255 0.63 -2.26 26.27
CA THR A 255 -0.40 -2.27 27.32
C THR A 255 -1.66 -1.52 26.91
N TRP A 256 -1.55 -0.62 25.92
CA TRP A 256 -2.66 0.13 25.37
C TRP A 256 -2.29 0.63 23.98
N SER A 257 -3.26 0.65 23.06
CA SER A 257 -3.14 1.31 21.76
C SER A 257 -4.51 1.78 21.28
N ALA A 258 -4.56 2.91 20.59
CA ALA A 258 -5.78 3.44 19.99
C ALA A 258 -5.47 4.33 18.78
N GLU A 259 -6.39 4.37 17.81
CA GLU A 259 -6.50 5.51 16.90
C GLU A 259 -7.03 6.70 17.71
N ILE A 260 -6.34 7.83 17.67
CA ILE A 260 -6.67 9.02 18.48
C ILE A 260 -7.10 10.22 17.62
N ALA A 261 -6.81 10.21 16.32
CA ALA A 261 -7.33 11.19 15.36
C ALA A 261 -7.37 10.62 13.94
N ASP A 262 -8.38 11.02 13.19
CA ASP A 262 -8.53 10.78 11.75
C ASP A 262 -8.59 12.15 11.07
N THR A 263 -7.54 12.51 10.34
CA THR A 263 -7.35 13.86 9.81
C THR A 263 -7.11 13.82 8.31
N THR A 264 -7.26 14.95 7.64
CA THR A 264 -6.87 15.09 6.23
C THR A 264 -5.40 15.51 6.05
N LEU A 265 -4.60 15.48 7.13
CA LEU A 265 -3.22 15.97 7.09
C LEU A 265 -2.32 14.95 6.39
N ALA A 266 -1.54 15.39 5.40
CA ALA A 266 -0.38 14.65 4.93
C ALA A 266 0.77 14.78 5.95
N ILE A 267 0.81 13.91 6.95
CA ILE A 267 1.71 14.00 8.11
C ILE A 267 3.14 13.61 7.74
N THR A 268 4.10 14.52 7.92
CA THR A 268 5.53 14.27 7.61
C THR A 268 6.45 14.28 8.81
N ASP A 269 6.04 14.89 9.92
CA ASP A 269 6.82 14.92 11.15
C ASP A 269 5.92 15.16 12.36
N PHE A 270 6.46 14.85 13.54
CA PHE A 270 5.94 15.31 14.82
C PHE A 270 7.01 16.15 15.52
N GLY A 271 6.65 16.92 16.53
CA GLY A 271 7.62 17.70 17.30
C GLY A 271 7.08 18.05 18.67
N ALA A 272 7.99 18.35 19.59
CA ALA A 272 7.61 18.96 20.85
C ALA A 272 7.69 20.48 20.71
N ASP A 273 6.66 21.18 21.13
CA ASP A 273 6.77 22.61 21.36
C ASP A 273 7.81 22.88 22.46
N PRO A 274 8.82 23.73 22.23
CA PRO A 274 9.94 23.91 23.16
C PRO A 274 9.56 24.62 24.47
N GLY A 275 8.43 25.34 24.52
CA GLY A 275 7.96 26.04 25.71
C GLY A 275 7.03 25.20 26.58
N THR A 276 6.22 24.34 25.96
CA THR A 276 5.12 23.62 26.60
C THR A 276 5.33 22.09 26.66
N GLY A 277 6.16 21.54 25.77
CA GLY A 277 6.30 20.09 25.55
C GLY A 277 5.13 19.47 24.79
N ASP A 278 4.15 20.28 24.39
CA ASP A 278 2.96 19.79 23.69
C ASP A 278 3.27 19.36 22.25
N LEU A 279 2.48 18.40 21.76
CA LEU A 279 2.66 17.79 20.45
C LEU A 279 2.36 18.79 19.33
N LEU A 280 3.29 18.89 18.39
CA LEU A 280 3.14 19.52 17.10
C LEU A 280 3.11 18.43 16.02
N VAL A 281 2.22 18.58 15.05
CA VAL A 281 2.10 17.71 13.87
C VAL A 281 2.43 18.54 12.64
N ALA A 282 3.41 18.11 11.84
CA ALA A 282 3.78 18.78 10.60
C ALA A 282 3.01 18.18 9.43
N HIS A 283 2.33 19.05 8.68
CA HIS A 283 1.60 18.72 7.48
C HIS A 283 2.32 19.25 6.24
N TYR A 284 2.59 18.35 5.30
CA TYR A 284 3.08 18.70 3.99
C TYR A 284 1.93 19.15 3.08
N GLY A 285 1.88 20.43 2.77
CA GLY A 285 0.89 20.96 1.86
C GLY A 285 1.14 20.50 0.43
N SER A 286 0.11 19.95 -0.22
CA SER A 286 0.13 19.64 -1.65
C SER A 286 -1.11 20.21 -2.31
N GLY A 287 -0.96 20.87 -3.47
CA GLY A 287 -2.13 21.39 -4.20
C GLY A 287 -2.70 22.72 -3.71
N GLY A 288 -1.91 23.56 -3.01
CA GLY A 288 -2.27 24.97 -2.75
C GLY A 288 -2.74 25.30 -1.32
N ASP A 289 -2.79 24.30 -0.44
CA ASP A 289 -3.13 24.43 1.00
C ASP A 289 -1.98 24.96 1.89
N GLY A 290 -0.76 25.10 1.35
CA GLY A 290 0.38 25.80 1.97
C GLY A 290 1.11 25.03 3.08
N GLY A 291 0.60 23.87 3.51
CA GLY A 291 1.17 23.07 4.60
C GLY A 291 1.08 23.78 5.96
N GLY A 292 1.59 23.17 7.03
CA GLY A 292 1.61 23.85 8.33
C GLY A 292 1.98 22.99 9.53
N LEU A 293 1.98 23.64 10.70
CA LEU A 293 2.13 22.99 12.01
C LEU A 293 0.78 23.01 12.73
N TYR A 294 0.36 21.86 13.24
CA TYR A 294 -0.92 21.63 13.88
C TYR A 294 -0.72 21.13 15.30
N ARG A 295 -1.73 21.31 16.16
CA ARG A 295 -1.81 20.71 17.50
C ARG A 295 -3.04 19.82 17.58
N LEU A 296 -2.90 18.70 18.28
CA LEU A 296 -4.06 17.94 18.71
C LEU A 296 -4.73 18.68 19.87
N ALA A 297 -6.05 18.72 19.82
CA ALA A 297 -6.89 19.21 20.91
C ALA A 297 -7.92 18.14 21.25
N PRO A 298 -8.38 18.04 22.52
CA PRO A 298 -9.50 17.18 22.86
C PRO A 298 -10.69 17.51 21.95
N ASN A 299 -11.33 16.48 21.41
CA ASN A 299 -12.57 16.68 20.67
C ASN A 299 -13.70 16.98 21.67
N GLU A 300 -13.95 18.26 21.92
CA GLU A 300 -15.06 18.73 22.79
C GLU A 300 -16.43 18.58 22.11
N SER A 301 -16.43 18.28 20.80
CA SER A 301 -17.63 18.13 20.03
C SER A 301 -18.09 16.66 20.04
N ASN A 302 -19.25 16.44 20.65
CA ASN A 302 -20.14 15.33 20.27
C ASN A 302 -20.80 15.61 18.90
N ALA A 303 -20.24 16.52 18.10
CA ALA A 303 -20.77 16.88 16.80
C ALA A 303 -20.77 15.61 15.98
N GLU A 304 -21.97 15.10 15.73
CA GLU A 304 -22.20 14.11 14.71
C GLU A 304 -21.58 14.69 13.45
N SER A 305 -20.38 14.23 13.08
CA SER A 305 -19.95 14.27 11.68
C SER A 305 -21.18 13.94 10.86
N PRO A 306 -21.56 14.72 9.82
CA PRO A 306 -22.78 14.47 9.06
C PRO A 306 -22.86 12.97 8.82
N SER A 307 -23.88 12.34 9.40
CA SER A 307 -23.79 10.92 9.73
C SER A 307 -23.48 10.16 8.45
N PHE A 308 -22.28 9.58 8.38
CA PHE A 308 -21.90 8.76 7.24
C PHE A 308 -23.02 7.72 7.03
N PRO A 309 -23.55 7.55 5.80
CA PRO A 309 -24.67 6.64 5.56
C PRO A 309 -24.41 5.27 6.16
N LYS A 310 -25.15 4.91 7.20
CA LYS A 310 -25.07 3.58 7.83
C LYS A 310 -26.04 2.60 7.18
N LYS A 311 -26.98 3.11 6.39
CA LYS A 311 -27.89 2.32 5.57
C LYS A 311 -27.73 2.66 4.10
N LEU A 312 -27.98 1.69 3.22
CA LEU A 312 -27.93 1.89 1.78
C LEU A 312 -28.97 2.92 1.34
N SER A 313 -30.15 2.93 1.96
CA SER A 313 -31.19 3.95 1.75
C SER A 313 -30.75 5.39 2.04
N GLN A 314 -29.71 5.58 2.86
CA GLN A 314 -29.17 6.90 3.19
C GLN A 314 -28.11 7.39 2.20
N THR A 315 -27.68 6.55 1.25
CA THR A 315 -26.61 6.90 0.30
C THR A 315 -27.07 7.78 -0.85
N GLY A 316 -28.38 7.78 -1.16
CA GLY A 316 -28.94 8.46 -2.33
C GLY A 316 -28.64 7.77 -3.66
N LEU A 317 -28.06 6.56 -3.66
CA LEU A 317 -27.74 5.81 -4.88
C LEU A 317 -28.99 5.17 -5.53
N PHE A 318 -30.03 4.92 -4.75
CA PHE A 318 -31.25 4.25 -5.21
C PHE A 318 -32.46 5.18 -5.07
N ARG A 319 -33.37 5.10 -6.04
CA ARG A 319 -34.71 5.68 -5.97
C ARG A 319 -35.58 4.87 -4.99
N SER A 320 -35.50 3.55 -5.09
CA SER A 320 -36.11 2.60 -4.15
C SER A 320 -35.11 1.51 -3.81
N VAL A 321 -34.68 1.44 -2.55
CA VAL A 321 -33.82 0.33 -2.09
C VAL A 321 -34.59 -1.00 -2.02
N PRO A 322 -35.82 -1.08 -1.48
CA PRO A 322 -36.58 -2.34 -1.46
C PRO A 322 -36.78 -2.96 -2.84
N ASP A 323 -37.07 -2.13 -3.85
CA ASP A 323 -37.29 -2.57 -5.24
C ASP A 323 -35.99 -2.66 -6.05
N HIS A 324 -34.86 -2.28 -5.44
CA HIS A 324 -33.54 -2.22 -6.07
C HIS A 324 -33.49 -1.32 -7.33
N GLU A 325 -34.30 -0.27 -7.34
CA GLU A 325 -34.34 0.69 -8.43
C GLU A 325 -33.26 1.76 -8.22
N ALA A 326 -32.16 1.64 -8.97
CA ALA A 326 -31.16 2.70 -9.07
C ALA A 326 -31.80 3.97 -9.64
N ARG A 327 -31.22 5.14 -9.33
CA ARG A 327 -31.72 6.38 -9.95
C ARG A 327 -31.44 6.38 -11.46
N GLU A 328 -32.34 6.98 -12.23
CA GLU A 328 -32.31 6.98 -13.70
C GLU A 328 -31.08 7.71 -14.28
N GLU A 329 -30.47 8.61 -13.50
CA GLU A 329 -29.25 9.33 -13.89
C GLU A 329 -27.99 8.46 -13.82
N TRP A 330 -28.04 7.31 -13.14
CA TRP A 330 -26.91 6.40 -13.00
C TRP A 330 -26.82 5.46 -14.19
N LEU A 331 -25.65 5.41 -14.83
CA LEU A 331 -25.47 4.57 -16.00
C LEU A 331 -25.23 3.12 -15.58
N PRO A 332 -26.14 2.18 -15.90
CA PRO A 332 -25.86 0.78 -15.71
C PRO A 332 -24.79 0.29 -16.69
N TYR A 333 -23.94 -0.63 -16.23
CA TYR A 333 -22.88 -1.18 -17.08
C TYR A 333 -22.61 -2.67 -16.83
N GLU A 334 -22.03 -3.31 -17.83
CA GLU A 334 -21.61 -4.71 -17.85
C GLU A 334 -20.14 -4.82 -18.20
N VAL A 335 -19.47 -5.81 -17.62
CA VAL A 335 -18.09 -6.18 -17.95
C VAL A 335 -18.08 -7.49 -18.71
N ILE A 336 -17.14 -7.68 -19.63
CA ILE A 336 -16.99 -8.94 -20.39
C ILE A 336 -16.56 -10.08 -19.45
N VAL A 337 -15.62 -9.82 -18.55
CA VAL A 337 -15.09 -10.81 -17.61
C VAL A 337 -15.43 -10.39 -16.18
N PRO A 338 -16.55 -10.86 -15.62
CA PRO A 338 -16.89 -10.58 -14.23
C PRO A 338 -16.00 -11.36 -13.25
N GLN A 339 -15.78 -10.77 -12.08
CA GLN A 339 -15.16 -11.48 -10.95
C GLN A 339 -16.06 -12.64 -10.52
N TRP A 340 -15.48 -13.81 -10.23
CA TRP A 340 -16.21 -14.91 -9.61
C TRP A 340 -16.42 -14.59 -8.14
N ALA A 341 -17.66 -14.76 -7.70
CA ALA A 341 -18.09 -14.49 -6.34
C ALA A 341 -19.01 -15.62 -5.87
N ASP A 342 -18.51 -16.87 -5.93
CA ASP A 342 -19.20 -18.08 -5.45
C ASP A 342 -20.63 -18.22 -5.98
N GLY A 343 -20.78 -18.04 -7.30
CA GLY A 343 -22.05 -18.13 -8.01
C GLY A 343 -22.94 -16.89 -7.93
N ALA A 344 -22.54 -15.82 -7.25
CA ALA A 344 -23.31 -14.58 -7.23
C ALA A 344 -23.24 -13.83 -8.57
N GLU A 345 -24.38 -13.28 -8.97
CA GLU A 345 -24.56 -12.37 -10.08
C GLU A 345 -24.39 -10.92 -9.62
N SER A 346 -24.11 -10.01 -10.54
CA SER A 346 -23.83 -8.62 -10.19
C SER A 346 -24.45 -7.63 -11.15
N GLU A 347 -25.20 -6.70 -10.56
CA GLU A 347 -25.72 -5.51 -11.22
C GLU A 347 -24.86 -4.30 -10.86
N ARG A 348 -24.49 -3.47 -11.85
CA ARG A 348 -23.49 -2.42 -11.66
C ARG A 348 -23.91 -1.09 -12.27
N TYR A 349 -23.50 -0.01 -11.61
CA TYR A 349 -23.84 1.35 -11.98
C TYR A 349 -22.67 2.29 -11.77
N ILE A 350 -22.57 3.31 -12.64
CA ILE A 350 -21.70 4.47 -12.47
C ILE A 350 -22.57 5.68 -12.17
N ALA A 351 -22.44 6.21 -10.96
CA ALA A 351 -23.04 7.46 -10.53
C ALA A 351 -21.98 8.57 -10.63
N LEU A 352 -21.99 9.29 -11.76
CA LEU A 352 -21.11 10.44 -11.99
C LEU A 352 -21.75 11.69 -11.38
N SER A 353 -21.03 12.39 -10.50
CA SER A 353 -21.52 13.66 -9.94
C SER A 353 -21.67 14.73 -11.02
N GLU A 354 -22.74 15.51 -10.98
CA GLU A 354 -22.98 16.66 -11.88
C GLU A 354 -21.83 17.69 -11.82
N THR A 355 -21.09 17.76 -10.70
CA THR A 355 -19.97 18.67 -10.49
C THR A 355 -18.61 18.10 -10.93
N GLY A 356 -18.56 16.84 -11.35
CA GLY A 356 -17.30 16.10 -11.48
C GLY A 356 -16.44 16.51 -12.67
N GLY A 357 -17.01 17.05 -13.74
CA GLY A 357 -16.26 17.22 -14.98
C GLY A 357 -15.90 15.88 -15.64
N PRO A 358 -15.07 15.91 -16.69
CA PRO A 358 -14.91 14.76 -17.60
C PRO A 358 -13.96 13.67 -17.07
N ILE A 359 -14.22 12.44 -17.48
CA ILE A 359 -13.43 11.22 -17.22
C ILE A 359 -12.20 11.19 -18.12
N SER A 360 -11.06 10.72 -17.59
CA SER A 360 -9.89 10.44 -18.42
C SER A 360 -10.07 9.11 -19.17
N PHE A 361 -9.98 9.13 -20.49
CA PHE A 361 -9.98 7.90 -21.28
C PHE A 361 -8.57 7.39 -21.54
N THR A 362 -8.31 6.14 -21.14
CA THR A 362 -7.10 5.38 -21.52
C THR A 362 -7.49 4.04 -22.13
N PRO A 363 -7.04 3.69 -23.35
CA PRO A 363 -7.48 2.47 -24.04
C PRO A 363 -7.13 1.16 -23.32
N GLN A 364 -6.00 1.13 -22.60
CA GLN A 364 -5.43 -0.10 -22.02
C GLN A 364 -5.24 0.01 -20.49
N ARG A 365 -5.77 1.04 -19.85
CA ARG A 365 -5.67 1.21 -18.39
C ARG A 365 -7.00 1.65 -17.81
N GLY A 366 -7.17 1.45 -16.50
CA GLY A 366 -8.32 1.99 -15.77
C GLY A 366 -8.40 3.50 -15.91
N TRP A 367 -9.62 4.02 -15.86
CA TRP A 367 -9.89 5.45 -16.05
C TRP A 367 -9.81 6.21 -14.72
N SER A 368 -9.42 7.49 -14.78
CA SER A 368 -9.55 8.42 -13.67
C SER A 368 -10.89 9.13 -13.76
N LEU A 369 -11.68 9.01 -12.70
CA LEU A 369 -12.99 9.62 -12.56
C LEU A 369 -12.89 10.74 -11.52
N PRO A 370 -13.73 11.77 -11.62
CA PRO A 370 -13.67 12.93 -10.73
C PRO A 370 -14.21 12.65 -9.33
N ASP A 371 -13.85 13.52 -8.39
CA ASP A 371 -14.40 13.51 -7.03
C ASP A 371 -15.93 13.63 -7.04
N GLY A 372 -16.57 12.93 -6.09
CA GLY A 372 -18.01 12.76 -6.01
C GLY A 372 -18.55 11.57 -6.82
N THR A 373 -17.73 10.93 -7.66
CA THR A 373 -18.14 9.73 -8.39
C THR A 373 -18.34 8.55 -7.45
N SER A 374 -19.45 7.84 -7.60
CA SER A 374 -19.66 6.52 -7.00
C SER A 374 -19.78 5.44 -8.08
N VAL A 375 -19.00 4.37 -7.96
CA VAL A 375 -19.18 3.16 -8.77
C VAL A 375 -19.62 2.06 -7.83
N PHE A 376 -20.78 1.47 -8.08
CA PHE A 376 -21.36 0.51 -7.15
C PHE A 376 -21.89 -0.72 -7.87
N GLN A 377 -21.88 -1.83 -7.14
CA GLN A 377 -22.43 -3.10 -7.60
C GLN A 377 -23.20 -3.79 -6.48
N THR A 378 -24.32 -4.44 -6.82
CA THR A 378 -25.03 -5.34 -5.90
C THR A 378 -24.80 -6.77 -6.33
N LEU A 379 -24.41 -7.61 -5.37
CA LEU A 379 -24.19 -9.04 -5.56
C LEU A 379 -25.40 -9.81 -5.04
N SER A 380 -25.95 -10.66 -5.90
CA SER A 380 -27.16 -11.44 -5.64
C SER A 380 -26.91 -12.91 -5.94
N ARG A 381 -27.46 -13.81 -5.13
CA ARG A 381 -27.41 -15.26 -5.39
C ARG A 381 -28.77 -15.87 -5.10
N ASP A 382 -29.24 -16.74 -6.00
CA ASP A 382 -30.52 -17.44 -5.87
C ASP A 382 -31.71 -16.48 -5.66
N GLY A 383 -31.67 -15.30 -6.31
CA GLY A 383 -32.68 -14.25 -6.20
C GLY A 383 -32.61 -13.40 -4.92
N ARG A 384 -31.63 -13.65 -4.03
CA ARG A 384 -31.40 -12.88 -2.80
C ARG A 384 -30.20 -11.94 -2.96
N ARG A 385 -30.39 -10.66 -2.65
CA ARG A 385 -29.31 -9.66 -2.54
C ARG A 385 -28.49 -9.94 -1.27
N LEU A 386 -27.17 -10.01 -1.43
CA LEU A 386 -26.23 -10.35 -0.38
C LEU A 386 -25.51 -9.10 0.12
N GLU A 387 -24.88 -8.37 -0.80
CA GLU A 387 -24.16 -7.14 -0.48
C GLU A 387 -24.23 -6.12 -1.62
N THR A 388 -24.12 -4.83 -1.27
CA THR A 388 -23.84 -3.75 -2.22
C THR A 388 -22.48 -3.17 -1.90
N ARG A 389 -21.56 -3.23 -2.87
CA ARG A 389 -20.21 -2.66 -2.78
C ARG A 389 -20.19 -1.30 -3.47
N VAL A 390 -19.63 -0.30 -2.81
CA VAL A 390 -19.56 1.09 -3.28
C VAL A 390 -18.10 1.55 -3.24
N MET A 391 -17.58 1.98 -4.39
CA MET A 391 -16.34 2.73 -4.52
C MET A 391 -16.70 4.21 -4.66
N LEU A 392 -16.31 5.04 -3.69
CA LEU A 392 -16.54 6.48 -3.70
C LEU A 392 -15.23 7.23 -3.94
N LYS A 393 -15.22 8.15 -4.90
CA LYS A 393 -14.10 9.06 -5.14
C LYS A 393 -14.28 10.32 -4.31
N GLN A 394 -13.35 10.62 -3.42
CA GLN A 394 -13.38 11.83 -2.60
C GLN A 394 -11.95 12.30 -2.29
N SER A 395 -11.73 13.62 -2.38
CA SER A 395 -10.43 14.26 -2.12
C SER A 395 -9.28 13.63 -2.90
N GLY A 396 -9.53 13.26 -4.17
CA GLY A 396 -8.53 12.61 -5.01
C GLY A 396 -8.22 11.16 -4.65
N GLU A 397 -8.91 10.54 -3.70
CA GLU A 397 -8.71 9.15 -3.24
C GLU A 397 -9.98 8.31 -3.43
N TRP A 398 -9.82 6.98 -3.50
CA TRP A 398 -10.93 6.04 -3.56
C TRP A 398 -11.16 5.39 -2.21
N ALA A 399 -12.39 5.46 -1.71
CA ALA A 399 -12.83 4.77 -0.51
C ALA A 399 -13.77 3.61 -0.89
N ALA A 400 -13.60 2.46 -0.23
CA ALA A 400 -14.37 1.26 -0.45
C ALA A 400 -15.31 0.99 0.73
N TYR A 401 -16.60 0.80 0.43
CA TYR A 401 -17.64 0.48 1.40
C TYR A 401 -18.45 -0.73 0.92
N SER A 402 -18.91 -1.54 1.87
CA SER A 402 -19.87 -2.61 1.60
C SER A 402 -21.07 -2.43 2.52
N TYR A 403 -22.26 -2.74 2.01
CA TYR A 403 -23.51 -2.79 2.75
C TYR A 403 -24.06 -4.21 2.69
N ALA A 404 -24.39 -4.81 3.83
CA ALA A 404 -24.95 -6.15 3.94
C ALA A 404 -26.48 -6.07 3.93
N TRP A 405 -27.12 -6.75 2.98
CA TRP A 405 -28.59 -6.73 2.87
C TRP A 405 -29.25 -7.48 4.02
N ASN A 406 -30.35 -6.92 4.53
CA ASN A 406 -31.16 -7.57 5.55
C ASN A 406 -31.95 -8.76 5.00
N GLU A 407 -32.46 -9.62 5.89
CA GLU A 407 -33.22 -10.81 5.51
C GLU A 407 -34.53 -10.47 4.79
N GLU A 408 -35.15 -9.34 5.16
CA GLU A 408 -36.38 -8.83 4.56
C GLU A 408 -36.17 -8.24 3.16
N GLN A 409 -34.92 -8.07 2.71
CA GLN A 409 -34.54 -7.51 1.42
C GLN A 409 -35.04 -6.06 1.19
N THR A 410 -35.24 -5.31 2.28
CA THR A 410 -35.78 -3.94 2.27
C THR A 410 -34.70 -2.87 2.36
N ASP A 411 -33.54 -3.19 2.94
CA ASP A 411 -32.40 -2.27 3.06
C ASP A 411 -31.10 -3.05 3.29
N ALA A 412 -29.97 -2.33 3.37
CA ALA A 412 -28.67 -2.91 3.70
C ALA A 412 -27.89 -2.03 4.69
N ASP A 413 -27.24 -2.65 5.67
CA ASP A 413 -26.49 -1.97 6.72
C ASP A 413 -24.99 -1.91 6.38
N LEU A 414 -24.34 -0.79 6.70
CA LEU A 414 -22.91 -0.58 6.48
C LEU A 414 -22.09 -1.63 7.22
N VAL A 415 -21.24 -2.31 6.48
CA VAL A 415 -20.34 -3.33 7.03
C VAL A 415 -19.22 -2.66 7.84
N PRO A 416 -18.89 -3.21 9.04
CA PRO A 416 -17.76 -2.75 9.83
C PRO A 416 -16.45 -2.76 9.05
N ALA A 417 -15.48 -1.95 9.46
CA ALA A 417 -14.19 -1.86 8.76
C ALA A 417 -13.47 -3.22 8.61
N ALA A 418 -13.63 -4.10 9.60
CA ALA A 418 -13.07 -5.45 9.62
C ALA A 418 -13.78 -6.47 8.68
N GLY A 419 -14.86 -6.08 8.00
CA GLY A 419 -15.69 -6.98 7.21
C GLY A 419 -16.82 -7.61 8.04
N ALA A 420 -17.57 -8.51 7.43
CA ALA A 420 -18.67 -9.23 8.07
C ALA A 420 -18.90 -10.60 7.43
N GLU A 421 -19.63 -11.46 8.13
CA GLU A 421 -20.20 -12.70 7.58
C GLU A 421 -21.72 -12.62 7.68
N ILE A 422 -22.42 -12.95 6.61
CA ILE A 422 -23.89 -13.12 6.62
C ILE A 422 -24.24 -14.60 6.45
N ALA A 423 -25.28 -15.04 7.17
CA ALA A 423 -25.78 -16.40 7.05
C ALA A 423 -26.63 -16.55 5.79
N LEU A 424 -26.34 -17.59 4.99
CA LEU A 424 -27.10 -17.93 3.79
C LEU A 424 -28.15 -19.02 4.04
N GLY A 425 -28.24 -19.51 5.28
CA GLY A 425 -29.05 -20.67 5.68
C GLY A 425 -28.20 -21.95 5.77
N GLY A 426 -28.52 -22.83 6.72
CA GLY A 426 -27.70 -24.02 7.01
C GLY A 426 -26.30 -23.66 7.55
N GLU A 427 -25.28 -24.40 7.14
CA GLU A 427 -23.87 -24.12 7.49
C GLU A 427 -23.18 -23.12 6.53
N SER A 428 -23.86 -22.69 5.46
CA SER A 428 -23.29 -21.79 4.44
C SER A 428 -23.28 -20.34 4.89
N LYS A 429 -22.15 -19.67 4.66
CA LYS A 429 -21.92 -18.26 4.98
C LYS A 429 -21.46 -17.50 3.74
N TRP A 430 -21.74 -16.21 3.72
CA TRP A 430 -21.18 -15.28 2.76
C TRP A 430 -20.26 -14.31 3.46
N LYS A 431 -19.01 -14.25 3.00
CA LYS A 431 -17.98 -13.41 3.59
C LYS A 431 -17.87 -12.10 2.82
N ILE A 432 -18.10 -11.00 3.53
CA ILE A 432 -17.89 -9.66 3.02
C ILE A 432 -16.49 -9.21 3.43
N PRO A 433 -15.61 -8.83 2.48
CA PRO A 433 -14.24 -8.43 2.79
C PRO A 433 -14.18 -7.18 3.67
N SER A 434 -13.11 -7.06 4.46
CA SER A 434 -12.76 -5.81 5.15
C SER A 434 -12.49 -4.70 4.14
N ARG A 435 -12.60 -3.44 4.58
CA ARG A 435 -12.25 -2.28 3.73
C ARG A 435 -10.81 -2.36 3.24
N ALA A 436 -9.93 -2.87 4.10
CA ALA A 436 -8.55 -3.17 3.79
C ALA A 436 -8.41 -4.24 2.68
N ASN A 437 -9.10 -5.37 2.81
CA ASN A 437 -9.08 -6.43 1.80
C ASN A 437 -9.58 -5.95 0.43
N CYS A 438 -10.55 -5.04 0.39
CA CYS A 438 -10.97 -4.42 -0.88
C CYS A 438 -9.80 -3.66 -1.53
N LEU A 439 -9.06 -2.86 -0.76
CA LEU A 439 -7.97 -2.02 -1.27
C LEU A 439 -6.71 -2.81 -1.67
N ASN A 440 -6.59 -4.08 -1.28
CA ASN A 440 -5.54 -4.98 -1.78
C ASN A 440 -5.63 -5.21 -3.29
N CYS A 441 -6.85 -5.37 -3.82
CA CYS A 441 -7.07 -5.50 -5.26
C CYS A 441 -7.31 -4.14 -5.92
N HIS A 442 -8.05 -3.26 -5.25
CA HIS A 442 -8.34 -1.90 -5.69
C HIS A 442 -7.15 -0.95 -5.40
N SER A 443 -5.98 -1.30 -5.93
CA SER A 443 -4.71 -0.59 -5.69
C SER A 443 -4.45 0.51 -6.72
N ARG A 444 -3.45 1.37 -6.44
CA ARG A 444 -2.97 2.38 -7.39
C ARG A 444 -2.46 1.75 -8.70
N ALA A 445 -1.83 0.59 -8.64
CA ALA A 445 -1.33 -0.12 -9.83
C ALA A 445 -2.45 -0.58 -10.76
N ALA A 446 -3.59 -1.02 -10.20
CA ALA A 446 -4.80 -1.36 -10.94
C ALA A 446 -5.65 -0.14 -11.33
N ASN A 447 -5.24 1.07 -10.91
CA ASN A 447 -6.02 2.30 -10.97
C ASN A 447 -7.41 2.19 -10.31
N PHE A 448 -7.48 1.44 -9.20
CA PHE A 448 -8.63 1.26 -8.32
C PHE A 448 -9.88 0.60 -8.94
N LEU A 449 -10.42 1.05 -10.07
CA LEU A 449 -11.66 0.52 -10.64
C LEU A 449 -11.39 -0.65 -11.60
N LEU A 450 -11.47 -1.86 -11.07
CA LEU A 450 -11.05 -3.10 -11.76
C LEU A 450 -11.79 -3.39 -13.08
N GLY A 451 -13.07 -3.03 -13.15
CA GLY A 451 -13.93 -3.25 -14.31
C GLY A 451 -14.14 -2.03 -15.21
N ILE A 452 -13.70 -0.84 -14.78
CA ILE A 452 -13.85 0.40 -15.57
C ILE A 452 -12.61 0.60 -16.43
N GLN A 453 -12.57 -0.20 -17.50
CA GLN A 453 -11.51 -0.23 -18.48
C GLN A 453 -12.13 -0.41 -19.87
N ALA A 454 -11.57 0.24 -20.89
CA ALA A 454 -12.11 0.14 -22.24
C ALA A 454 -12.25 -1.32 -22.73
N PRO A 455 -11.28 -2.24 -22.52
CA PRO A 455 -11.42 -3.62 -22.99
C PRO A 455 -12.53 -4.41 -22.31
N GLN A 456 -12.89 -4.07 -21.06
CA GLN A 456 -14.02 -4.68 -20.33
C GLN A 456 -15.37 -4.11 -20.76
N LEU A 457 -15.42 -2.82 -21.09
CA LEU A 457 -16.66 -2.09 -21.38
C LEU A 457 -17.00 -2.04 -22.87
N ASN A 458 -16.05 -2.37 -23.76
CA ASN A 458 -16.25 -2.39 -25.21
C ASN A 458 -17.15 -3.55 -25.66
N ARG A 459 -18.44 -3.49 -25.31
CA ARG A 459 -19.49 -4.45 -25.66
C ARG A 459 -20.81 -3.72 -25.80
N ASP A 460 -21.72 -4.32 -26.53
CA ASP A 460 -23.11 -3.88 -26.56
C ASP A 460 -23.83 -4.26 -25.27
N ARG A 461 -24.77 -3.41 -24.87
CA ARG A 461 -25.67 -3.61 -23.74
C ARG A 461 -27.08 -3.16 -24.13
N ASP A 462 -28.09 -3.87 -23.62
CA ASP A 462 -29.48 -3.45 -23.70
C ASP A 462 -29.80 -2.46 -22.56
N TYR A 463 -30.27 -1.26 -22.92
CA TYR A 463 -30.69 -0.23 -21.96
C TYR A 463 -32.22 -0.17 -21.78
N GLY A 464 -32.94 -1.14 -22.32
CA GLY A 464 -34.39 -1.22 -22.27
C GLY A 464 -35.06 -0.59 -23.49
N GLY A 465 -36.34 -0.95 -23.71
CA GLY A 465 -37.14 -0.42 -24.82
C GLY A 465 -36.61 -0.79 -26.22
N GLY A 466 -35.73 -1.81 -26.32
CA GLY A 466 -35.08 -2.22 -27.56
C GLY A 466 -33.84 -1.38 -27.91
N TYR A 467 -33.36 -0.51 -27.02
CA TYR A 467 -32.16 0.28 -27.24
C TYR A 467 -30.91 -0.51 -26.86
N VAL A 468 -30.28 -1.15 -27.86
CA VAL A 468 -29.01 -1.86 -27.73
C VAL A 468 -27.89 -1.04 -28.34
N ARG A 469 -26.83 -0.76 -27.57
CA ARG A 469 -25.68 0.00 -28.06
C ARG A 469 -24.41 -0.30 -27.28
N ASN A 470 -23.25 -0.07 -27.92
CA ASN A 470 -21.95 -0.16 -27.29
C ASN A 470 -21.82 0.83 -26.11
N GLN A 471 -21.38 0.35 -24.95
CA GLN A 471 -21.32 1.15 -23.74
C GLN A 471 -20.34 2.33 -23.84
N LEU A 472 -19.21 2.17 -24.54
CA LEU A 472 -18.26 3.26 -24.78
C LEU A 472 -18.89 4.37 -25.63
N ALA A 473 -19.67 4.00 -26.65
CA ALA A 473 -20.39 4.97 -27.48
C ALA A 473 -21.46 5.71 -26.68
N VAL A 474 -22.18 5.03 -25.78
CA VAL A 474 -23.15 5.70 -24.89
C VAL A 474 -22.46 6.70 -23.98
N MET A 475 -21.32 6.34 -23.39
CA MET A 475 -20.54 7.26 -22.54
C MET A 475 -19.99 8.47 -23.32
N ASP A 476 -19.56 8.27 -24.56
CA ASP A 476 -19.08 9.37 -25.43
C ASP A 476 -20.22 10.33 -25.84
N ASP A 477 -21.39 9.78 -26.17
CA ASP A 477 -22.60 10.55 -26.47
C ASP A 477 -23.08 11.39 -25.27
N LEU A 478 -22.94 10.86 -24.05
CA LEU A 478 -23.20 11.58 -22.80
C LEU A 478 -22.12 12.64 -22.47
N GLY A 479 -21.05 12.71 -23.28
CA GLY A 479 -19.96 13.68 -23.10
C GLY A 479 -19.05 13.37 -21.93
N TRP A 480 -18.97 12.10 -21.49
CA TRP A 480 -18.21 11.74 -20.29
C TRP A 480 -16.70 11.82 -20.49
N PHE A 481 -16.19 11.68 -21.70
CA PHE A 481 -14.75 11.75 -21.96
C PHE A 481 -14.29 13.17 -22.24
N LEU A 482 -13.07 13.51 -21.80
CA LEU A 482 -12.45 14.80 -22.10
C LEU A 482 -12.48 15.07 -23.61
N ARG A 483 -12.94 16.25 -24.01
CA ARG A 483 -12.80 16.79 -25.38
C ARG A 483 -11.64 17.79 -25.38
N PRO A 484 -10.75 17.79 -26.40
CA PRO A 484 -9.50 18.51 -26.32
C PRO A 484 -9.71 20.03 -26.35
N GLU A 485 -9.26 20.72 -25.30
CA GLU A 485 -8.48 21.95 -25.45
C GLU A 485 -7.01 21.57 -25.23
N ALA A 486 -6.16 21.82 -26.22
CA ALA A 486 -4.77 21.37 -26.22
C ALA A 486 -3.96 21.96 -25.03
N PRO A 487 -2.88 21.30 -24.53
CA PRO A 487 -2.19 20.13 -25.08
C PRO A 487 -1.92 19.06 -23.99
N LYS A 488 -2.86 18.14 -23.72
CA LYS A 488 -2.52 16.87 -23.04
C LYS A 488 -3.04 15.70 -23.88
N ARG A 489 -2.11 14.82 -24.28
CA ARG A 489 -2.30 13.85 -25.38
C ARG A 489 -3.08 12.58 -25.02
N THR A 490 -3.52 12.35 -23.78
CA THR A 490 -3.78 10.97 -23.31
C THR A 490 -5.12 10.73 -22.59
N SER A 491 -6.11 11.62 -22.69
CA SER A 491 -7.31 11.52 -21.84
C SER A 491 -8.64 11.56 -22.58
N THR A 492 -8.63 11.52 -23.93
CA THR A 492 -9.81 11.69 -24.79
C THR A 492 -10.08 10.40 -25.57
N MET A 493 -11.32 9.92 -25.61
CA MET A 493 -11.73 8.94 -26.61
C MET A 493 -11.73 9.63 -27.98
N ARG A 494 -10.99 9.11 -28.96
CA ARG A 494 -10.75 9.78 -30.26
C ARG A 494 -11.32 9.03 -31.44
N GLU A 495 -11.54 7.75 -31.26
CA GLU A 495 -11.97 6.82 -32.29
C GLU A 495 -13.28 6.17 -31.85
N PRO A 496 -14.09 5.64 -32.77
CA PRO A 496 -15.23 4.79 -32.41
C PRO A 496 -14.80 3.53 -31.63
N PRO A 497 -15.72 2.89 -30.87
CA PRO A 497 -15.42 1.70 -30.08
C PRO A 497 -14.74 0.56 -30.85
N ASP A 498 -15.07 0.38 -32.14
CA ASP A 498 -14.53 -0.68 -33.00
C ASP A 498 -13.00 -0.60 -33.19
N ASN A 499 -12.40 0.57 -32.94
CA ASN A 499 -10.95 0.79 -33.05
C ASN A 499 -10.20 0.56 -31.73
N TYR A 500 -10.89 0.18 -30.65
CA TYR A 500 -10.28 -0.14 -29.37
C TYR A 500 -10.30 -1.64 -29.08
N GLU A 501 -9.26 -2.13 -28.40
CA GLU A 501 -9.20 -3.52 -27.96
C GLU A 501 -10.39 -3.88 -27.06
N ARG A 502 -10.84 -5.13 -27.19
CA ARG A 502 -11.94 -5.73 -26.44
C ARG A 502 -11.48 -7.08 -25.91
N LEU A 503 -11.85 -7.42 -24.67
CA LEU A 503 -11.63 -8.77 -24.15
C LEU A 503 -12.49 -9.79 -24.89
N ALA A 504 -11.96 -10.99 -25.10
CA ALA A 504 -12.78 -12.13 -25.50
C ALA A 504 -13.66 -12.57 -24.32
N ASP A 505 -14.93 -12.93 -24.56
CA ASP A 505 -15.72 -13.64 -23.56
C ASP A 505 -15.04 -14.99 -23.29
N PRO A 506 -14.54 -15.26 -22.06
CA PRO A 506 -13.81 -16.48 -21.76
C PRO A 506 -14.61 -17.77 -21.99
N PHE A 507 -15.93 -17.65 -22.05
CA PHE A 507 -16.84 -18.78 -22.12
C PHE A 507 -17.67 -18.82 -23.41
N ASP A 508 -17.39 -17.92 -24.36
CA ASP A 508 -17.94 -18.03 -25.71
C ASP A 508 -17.25 -19.20 -26.44
N GLU A 509 -18.00 -20.29 -26.64
CA GLU A 509 -17.50 -21.46 -27.39
C GLU A 509 -17.45 -21.22 -28.90
N GLY A 510 -18.10 -20.16 -29.40
CA GLY A 510 -18.05 -19.73 -30.79
C GLY A 510 -16.72 -19.08 -31.19
N ASN A 511 -15.96 -18.55 -30.22
CA ASN A 511 -14.61 -18.06 -30.46
C ASN A 511 -13.60 -19.24 -30.44
N PRO A 512 -12.96 -19.58 -31.57
CA PRO A 512 -12.02 -20.70 -31.63
C PRO A 512 -10.69 -20.41 -30.90
N ASP A 513 -10.34 -19.14 -30.66
CA ASP A 513 -9.08 -18.79 -30.00
C ASP A 513 -9.19 -19.01 -28.47
N ILE A 514 -8.68 -20.16 -28.03
CA ILE A 514 -8.63 -20.49 -26.60
C ILE A 514 -7.59 -19.66 -25.83
N ALA A 515 -6.53 -19.19 -26.49
CA ALA A 515 -5.50 -18.38 -25.84
C ALA A 515 -6.05 -16.99 -25.50
N ASP A 516 -6.79 -16.36 -26.41
CA ASP A 516 -7.44 -15.07 -26.16
C ASP A 516 -8.49 -15.15 -25.05
N ARG A 517 -9.29 -16.23 -25.02
CA ARG A 517 -10.25 -16.49 -23.94
C ARG A 517 -9.57 -16.68 -22.59
N ALA A 518 -8.51 -17.50 -22.54
CA ALA A 518 -7.71 -17.70 -21.33
C ALA A 518 -7.06 -16.41 -20.84
N LYS A 519 -6.50 -15.62 -21.75
CA LYS A 519 -5.85 -14.34 -21.42
C LYS A 519 -6.87 -13.31 -20.93
N SER A 520 -8.07 -13.29 -21.50
CA SER A 520 -9.17 -12.43 -21.04
C SER A 520 -9.62 -12.81 -19.63
N TYR A 521 -9.73 -14.11 -19.34
CA TYR A 521 -9.99 -14.61 -17.99
C TYR A 521 -8.91 -14.17 -16.99
N LEU A 522 -7.63 -14.34 -17.33
CA LEU A 522 -6.51 -13.91 -16.49
C LEU A 522 -6.48 -12.39 -16.29
N HIS A 523 -6.80 -11.62 -17.33
CA HIS A 523 -6.91 -10.16 -17.24
C HIS A 523 -7.99 -9.74 -16.24
N GLY A 524 -9.22 -10.23 -16.40
CA GLY A 524 -10.35 -9.85 -15.55
C GLY A 524 -10.25 -10.33 -14.10
N ARG A 525 -9.39 -11.31 -13.80
CA ARG A 525 -9.35 -12.00 -12.50
C ARG A 525 -8.06 -11.82 -11.72
N CYS A 526 -6.94 -11.64 -12.43
CA CYS A 526 -5.62 -11.72 -11.83
C CYS A 526 -4.75 -10.51 -12.16
N SER A 527 -4.99 -9.80 -13.27
CA SER A 527 -4.10 -8.71 -13.70
C SER A 527 -4.06 -7.51 -12.76
N HIS A 528 -5.05 -7.34 -11.89
CA HIS A 528 -5.04 -6.26 -10.87
C HIS A 528 -3.95 -6.45 -9.82
N CYS A 529 -3.56 -7.70 -9.56
CA CYS A 529 -2.45 -8.09 -8.68
C CYS A 529 -1.17 -8.35 -9.47
N HIS A 530 -1.29 -8.88 -10.68
CA HIS A 530 -0.19 -9.25 -11.56
C HIS A 530 0.02 -8.21 -12.66
N VAL A 531 0.50 -7.04 -12.24
CA VAL A 531 0.89 -5.87 -13.05
C VAL A 531 2.08 -5.23 -12.36
N GLU A 532 2.90 -4.47 -13.08
CA GLU A 532 3.99 -3.67 -12.50
C GLU A 532 3.49 -2.84 -11.30
N ALA A 533 4.17 -2.97 -10.15
CA ALA A 533 3.79 -2.38 -8.86
C ALA A 533 2.41 -2.82 -8.30
N GLY A 534 1.81 -3.87 -8.85
CA GLY A 534 0.63 -4.54 -8.30
C GLY A 534 0.96 -5.39 -7.07
N GLY A 535 -0.02 -5.62 -6.21
CA GLY A 535 0.16 -6.47 -5.03
C GLY A 535 0.35 -7.93 -5.43
N GLY A 536 1.47 -8.56 -5.05
CA GLY A 536 1.67 -9.98 -5.33
C GLY A 536 3.10 -10.43 -5.65
N ASN A 537 4.11 -9.55 -5.59
CA ASN A 537 5.53 -9.89 -5.81
C ASN A 537 5.84 -10.63 -7.14
N SER A 538 4.92 -10.56 -8.10
CA SER A 538 4.95 -11.36 -9.31
C SER A 538 5.66 -10.66 -10.46
N THR A 539 6.52 -11.39 -11.18
CA THR A 539 7.24 -10.89 -12.35
C THR A 539 6.42 -10.99 -13.65
N MET A 540 5.16 -11.44 -13.55
CA MET A 540 4.26 -11.61 -14.70
C MET A 540 3.30 -10.42 -14.82
N ASP A 541 2.96 -10.05 -16.04
CA ASP A 541 1.94 -9.05 -16.33
C ASP A 541 0.76 -9.70 -17.06
N LEU A 542 -0.36 -9.91 -16.34
CA LEU A 542 -1.51 -10.66 -16.86
C LEU A 542 -2.49 -9.81 -17.66
N ARG A 543 -2.13 -8.57 -18.02
CA ARG A 543 -3.03 -7.72 -18.79
C ARG A 543 -3.15 -8.24 -20.23
N PHE A 544 -4.38 -8.28 -20.75
CA PHE A 544 -4.71 -8.85 -22.06
C PHE A 544 -3.86 -8.32 -23.22
N PHE A 545 -3.46 -7.05 -23.18
CA PHE A 545 -2.68 -6.39 -24.23
C PHE A 545 -1.16 -6.61 -24.13
N VAL A 546 -0.67 -7.34 -23.12
CA VAL A 546 0.75 -7.70 -23.01
C VAL A 546 1.05 -8.90 -23.88
N ASN A 547 1.61 -8.67 -25.07
CA ASN A 547 1.86 -9.71 -26.07
C ASN A 547 3.29 -10.25 -26.06
N GLU A 548 4.22 -9.55 -25.42
CA GLU A 548 5.62 -9.95 -25.28
C GLU A 548 5.72 -11.11 -24.29
N PRO A 549 6.15 -12.32 -24.70
CA PRO A 549 6.17 -13.51 -23.83
C PRO A 549 6.98 -13.32 -22.54
N GLU A 550 8.06 -12.56 -22.61
CA GLU A 550 8.95 -12.25 -21.50
C GLU A 550 8.31 -11.32 -20.47
N LYS A 551 7.46 -10.39 -20.93
CA LYS A 551 6.67 -9.52 -20.03
C LYS A 551 5.43 -10.22 -19.49
N PHE A 552 4.76 -11.02 -20.33
CA PHE A 552 3.64 -11.84 -19.88
C PHE A 552 4.12 -12.82 -18.81
N GLY A 553 5.25 -13.49 -19.02
CA GLY A 553 5.99 -14.19 -17.96
C GLY A 553 5.29 -15.42 -17.37
N VAL A 554 4.34 -16.03 -18.09
CA VAL A 554 3.51 -17.14 -17.58
C VAL A 554 3.92 -18.50 -18.16
N VAL A 555 4.01 -18.62 -19.48
CA VAL A 555 4.18 -19.92 -20.16
C VAL A 555 5.66 -20.28 -20.23
N GLY A 556 6.05 -21.39 -19.60
CA GLY A 556 7.43 -21.88 -19.57
C GLY A 556 8.34 -21.21 -18.52
N PHE A 557 7.82 -20.25 -17.75
CA PHE A 557 8.58 -19.52 -16.72
C PHE A 557 8.59 -20.24 -15.38
N GLU A 558 9.66 -20.06 -14.61
CA GLU A 558 9.80 -20.66 -13.27
C GLU A 558 8.98 -19.91 -12.20
N PRO A 559 8.33 -20.62 -11.27
CA PRO A 559 7.60 -19.99 -10.18
C PRO A 559 8.57 -19.40 -9.15
N LYS A 560 8.36 -18.13 -8.78
CA LYS A 560 9.17 -17.41 -7.78
C LYS A 560 8.90 -17.86 -6.34
N HIS A 561 7.66 -18.18 -6.00
CA HIS A 561 7.22 -18.51 -4.63
C HIS A 561 7.19 -20.02 -4.33
N GLY A 562 8.19 -20.75 -4.85
CA GLY A 562 8.29 -22.20 -4.74
C GLY A 562 7.24 -22.97 -5.56
N THR A 563 7.29 -24.30 -5.50
CA THR A 563 6.48 -25.19 -6.35
C THR A 563 5.12 -25.56 -5.76
N GLN A 564 4.74 -24.95 -4.63
CA GLN A 564 3.46 -25.20 -3.95
C GLN A 564 3.24 -26.68 -3.58
N GLY A 565 4.32 -27.42 -3.34
CA GLY A 565 4.26 -28.85 -3.02
C GLY A 565 4.20 -29.78 -4.25
N LEU A 566 4.37 -29.26 -5.46
CA LEU A 566 4.40 -30.05 -6.71
C LEU A 566 5.74 -30.75 -6.98
N GLY A 567 6.74 -30.62 -6.09
CA GLY A 567 8.09 -31.21 -6.24
C GLY A 567 9.06 -30.33 -7.04
N ASP A 568 10.28 -30.83 -7.28
CA ASP A 568 11.42 -30.01 -7.74
C ASP A 568 11.78 -30.17 -9.24
N ALA A 569 11.12 -31.08 -9.97
CA ALA A 569 11.47 -31.35 -11.36
C ALA A 569 10.48 -30.72 -12.36
N GLU A 570 10.98 -29.77 -13.17
CA GLU A 570 10.31 -29.20 -14.35
C GLU A 570 8.96 -28.51 -14.11
N ILE A 571 8.72 -27.97 -12.92
CA ILE A 571 7.53 -27.18 -12.61
C ILE A 571 7.67 -25.77 -13.20
N ARG A 572 6.63 -25.32 -13.92
CA ARG A 572 6.53 -23.95 -14.46
C ARG A 572 5.28 -23.27 -13.92
N ILE A 573 5.21 -21.94 -14.07
CA ILE A 573 3.99 -21.17 -13.81
C ILE A 573 2.85 -21.76 -14.65
N VAL A 574 3.08 -21.91 -15.96
CA VAL A 574 2.33 -22.80 -16.85
C VAL A 574 3.32 -23.68 -17.61
N SER A 575 3.20 -24.99 -17.45
CA SER A 575 3.93 -26.00 -18.21
C SER A 575 3.13 -26.34 -19.48
N PRO A 576 3.64 -26.03 -20.68
CA PRO A 576 2.92 -26.30 -21.93
C PRO A 576 2.47 -27.75 -22.03
N GLY A 577 1.17 -27.99 -22.25
CA GLY A 577 0.61 -29.33 -22.40
C GLY A 577 0.43 -30.13 -21.11
N ASP A 578 0.83 -29.60 -19.95
CA ASP A 578 0.82 -30.32 -18.68
C ASP A 578 0.21 -29.47 -17.54
N PRO A 579 -1.12 -29.57 -17.30
CA PRO A 579 -1.77 -28.88 -16.19
C PRO A 579 -1.27 -29.35 -14.82
N VAL A 580 -0.79 -30.59 -14.68
CA VAL A 580 -0.32 -31.15 -13.40
C VAL A 580 0.99 -30.50 -12.98
N LYS A 581 1.88 -30.19 -13.94
CA LYS A 581 3.13 -29.46 -13.71
C LYS A 581 2.98 -27.93 -13.71
N SER A 582 1.75 -27.40 -13.75
CA SER A 582 1.46 -25.96 -13.85
C SER A 582 1.02 -25.36 -12.51
N VAL A 583 1.87 -24.51 -11.92
CA VAL A 583 1.56 -23.84 -10.63
C VAL A 583 0.30 -22.99 -10.71
N LEU A 584 0.12 -22.22 -11.81
CA LEU A 584 -1.07 -21.40 -12.02
C LEU A 584 -2.33 -22.25 -11.91
N PHE A 585 -2.37 -23.39 -12.61
CA PHE A 585 -3.51 -24.31 -12.62
C PHE A 585 -3.81 -24.89 -11.23
N HIS A 586 -2.78 -25.31 -10.49
CA HIS A 586 -2.94 -25.82 -9.13
C HIS A 586 -3.51 -24.76 -8.18
N ARG A 587 -3.08 -23.49 -8.31
CA ARG A 587 -3.52 -22.41 -7.41
C ARG A 587 -4.94 -21.95 -7.67
N ILE A 588 -5.40 -21.95 -8.93
CA ILE A 588 -6.78 -21.56 -9.27
C ILE A 588 -7.80 -22.66 -8.98
N SER A 589 -7.36 -23.91 -8.85
CA SER A 589 -8.22 -25.09 -8.70
C SER A 589 -8.45 -25.51 -7.25
N LYS A 590 -7.88 -24.79 -6.29
CA LYS A 590 -8.00 -25.07 -4.85
C LYS A 590 -8.57 -23.89 -4.08
N SER A 591 -9.12 -24.20 -2.89
CA SER A 591 -9.50 -23.22 -1.87
C SER A 591 -8.43 -23.13 -0.77
N GLY A 592 -8.47 -22.04 0.01
CA GLY A 592 -7.62 -21.88 1.19
C GLY A 592 -6.18 -21.45 0.89
N PRO A 593 -5.22 -21.73 1.79
CA PRO A 593 -3.86 -21.22 1.67
C PRO A 593 -3.18 -21.53 0.32
N GLY A 594 -2.67 -20.49 -0.32
CA GLY A 594 -2.01 -20.56 -1.62
C GLY A 594 -2.94 -20.55 -2.83
N ALA A 595 -4.27 -20.52 -2.63
CA ALA A 595 -5.25 -20.33 -3.70
C ALA A 595 -5.07 -18.97 -4.41
N MET A 596 -5.52 -18.89 -5.66
CA MET A 596 -5.51 -17.66 -6.46
C MET A 596 -6.86 -17.44 -7.15
N PRO A 597 -7.49 -16.25 -6.99
CA PRO A 597 -7.06 -15.13 -6.13
C PRO A 597 -7.07 -15.48 -4.63
N PRO A 598 -6.24 -14.82 -3.78
CA PRO A 598 -6.17 -15.11 -2.34
C PRO A 598 -7.30 -14.44 -1.53
N LEU A 599 -8.06 -13.56 -2.17
CA LEU A 599 -9.14 -12.76 -1.59
C LEU A 599 -10.35 -12.80 -2.53
N GLY A 600 -11.55 -12.69 -1.96
CA GLY A 600 -12.80 -12.76 -2.70
C GLY A 600 -13.47 -14.12 -2.52
N ALA A 601 -13.73 -14.82 -3.62
CA ALA A 601 -14.42 -16.10 -3.63
C ALA A 601 -13.72 -17.18 -2.78
N GLU A 602 -14.51 -17.99 -2.08
CA GLU A 602 -14.03 -19.10 -1.27
C GLU A 602 -13.87 -20.40 -2.08
N THR A 603 -14.57 -20.50 -3.21
CA THR A 603 -14.56 -21.67 -4.09
C THR A 603 -13.90 -21.38 -5.44
N PRO A 604 -13.23 -22.37 -6.06
CA PRO A 604 -12.74 -22.25 -7.42
C PRO A 604 -13.86 -21.97 -8.41
N ASP A 605 -13.61 -21.14 -9.42
CA ASP A 605 -14.53 -21.00 -10.55
C ASP A 605 -14.43 -22.24 -11.45
N PRO A 606 -15.45 -23.10 -11.51
CA PRO A 606 -15.38 -24.34 -12.28
C PRO A 606 -15.22 -24.10 -13.78
N ARG A 607 -15.83 -23.02 -14.32
CA ARG A 607 -15.74 -22.69 -15.75
C ARG A 607 -14.35 -22.15 -16.08
N GLY A 608 -13.81 -21.29 -15.22
CA GLY A 608 -12.46 -20.75 -15.34
C GLY A 608 -11.37 -21.81 -15.24
N VAL A 609 -11.50 -22.74 -14.29
CA VAL A 609 -10.60 -23.90 -14.15
C VAL A 609 -10.65 -24.76 -15.41
N SER A 610 -11.85 -25.07 -15.92
CA SER A 610 -12.01 -25.85 -17.16
C SER A 610 -11.38 -25.14 -18.37
N LEU A 611 -11.58 -23.83 -18.51
CA LEU A 611 -10.97 -23.02 -19.58
C LEU A 611 -9.44 -23.10 -19.53
N LEU A 612 -8.83 -22.84 -18.37
CA LEU A 612 -7.37 -22.83 -18.24
C LEU A 612 -6.78 -24.22 -18.38
N MET A 613 -7.47 -25.28 -17.95
CA MET A 613 -7.07 -26.66 -18.26
C MET A 613 -7.01 -26.91 -19.77
N ARG A 614 -8.07 -26.56 -20.50
CA ARG A 614 -8.14 -26.72 -21.96
C ARG A 614 -7.07 -25.89 -22.67
N TRP A 615 -6.85 -24.65 -22.24
CA TRP A 615 -5.80 -23.78 -22.78
C TRP A 615 -4.40 -24.38 -22.63
N ILE A 616 -4.08 -24.93 -21.45
CA ILE A 616 -2.79 -25.57 -21.20
C ILE A 616 -2.63 -26.82 -22.08
N LEU A 617 -3.67 -27.64 -22.20
CA LEU A 617 -3.63 -28.85 -23.03
C LEU A 617 -3.49 -28.54 -24.53
N ASP A 618 -4.08 -27.45 -25.03
CA ASP A 618 -3.96 -27.00 -26.44
C ASP A 618 -2.51 -26.66 -26.83
N MET A 619 -1.67 -26.30 -25.86
CA MET A 619 -0.25 -26.03 -26.10
C MET A 619 0.57 -27.29 -26.43
N ARG A 620 0.03 -28.50 -26.21
CA ARG A 620 0.68 -29.76 -26.61
C ARG A 620 0.54 -30.04 -28.11
N SER A 621 -0.46 -29.42 -28.74
CA SER A 621 -0.81 -29.60 -30.17
C SER A 621 -0.14 -28.59 -31.10
N ARG A 622 0.73 -27.71 -30.57
CA ARG A 622 1.54 -26.74 -31.31
C ARG A 622 3.01 -27.00 -31.02
#